data_AF-A0A7S2G0Y8-F1
#
_entry.id   AF-A0A7S2G0Y8-F1
#
_cell.length_a   1.000
_cell.length_b   1.000
_cell.length_c   1.000
_cell.angle_alpha   90.00
_cell.angle_beta   90.00
_cell.angle_gamma   90.00
#
_symmetry.space_group_name_H-M   'P 1'
#
loop_
_entity.id
_entity.type
_entity.pdbx_description
1 polymer ?
#
loop_
_entity_poly.entity_id
_entity_poly.type
_entity_poly.pdbx_seq_one_letter_code
_entity_poly.pdbx_strand_id
1 'polypeptide(L)'
;GEWANVKTDLHEVCKSKLGMRLFGFALSLVSAQSLQQLLASEVQMLMQKPSLESADLQAFQKALVEKAMALPGLDTLPERRIVQVLYRGVKMQLKVSSTTEEIELRLWAAVKSHAVVTKQLQALFCEDDLAADGPAPSKVTKLAAEILVPSREARRLANSSLPEGSGKDGETIKDLLVKKEAALTSIDRTFKIEQMFMADMVGVGGATRLQDAFLQILPSKENAKSLELVLQAASSLMASDLFKFCSKEAQASIQAASENLSGMIQGKPCSIQEDSSSFLLKVREGFQFFCRHAEKGKPEKVGSEAAVAKFRGIQAKDVQTITFDELEPVQLFAYLLPPKEQSDLDDITAKMVGLLDSGAVGGKGAKDAKAKKPPVPKASGATASKASSSTAGAGSTDIDAALAMFK
;
A
#
# COMPACT_ATOMS: atom_id res chain seq x y z
N GLY A 1 -4.69 -13.56 25.49
CA GLY A 1 -5.98 -13.85 26.13
C GLY A 1 -6.89 -12.66 25.93
N GLU A 2 -8.13 -12.87 25.49
CA GLU A 2 -9.08 -11.78 25.29
C GLU A 2 -9.67 -11.36 26.63
N TRP A 3 -9.42 -10.11 27.03
CA TRP A 3 -9.96 -9.54 28.27
C TRP A 3 -11.49 -9.42 28.28
N ALA A 4 -12.14 -9.62 27.12
CA ALA A 4 -13.59 -9.62 26.98
C ALA A 4 -14.28 -10.64 27.90
N ASN A 5 -13.67 -11.82 28.09
CA ASN A 5 -14.27 -12.91 28.87
C ASN A 5 -14.23 -12.68 30.38
N VAL A 6 -13.39 -11.76 30.86
CA VAL A 6 -13.22 -11.45 32.29
C VAL A 6 -13.75 -10.07 32.66
N LYS A 7 -14.46 -9.39 31.75
CA LYS A 7 -14.92 -8.01 31.94
C LYS A 7 -15.75 -7.84 33.22
N THR A 8 -16.72 -8.72 33.46
CA THR A 8 -17.60 -8.65 34.64
C THR A 8 -16.82 -8.84 35.94
N ASP A 9 -15.96 -9.86 35.98
CA ASP A 9 -15.13 -10.16 37.16
C ASP A 9 -14.13 -9.04 37.45
N LEU A 10 -13.55 -8.46 36.39
CA LEU A 10 -12.63 -7.34 36.48
C LEU A 10 -13.31 -6.11 37.06
N HIS A 11 -14.54 -5.79 36.62
CA HIS A 11 -15.33 -4.73 37.22
C HIS A 11 -15.61 -4.98 38.70
N GLU A 12 -15.95 -6.21 39.09
CA GLU A 12 -16.26 -6.56 40.48
C GLU A 12 -15.02 -6.40 41.38
N VAL A 13 -13.87 -6.95 40.97
CA VAL A 13 -12.60 -6.87 41.71
C VAL A 13 -12.16 -5.41 41.86
N CYS A 14 -12.30 -4.62 40.80
CA CYS A 14 -11.96 -3.21 40.77
C CYS A 14 -12.91 -2.30 41.57
N LYS A 15 -13.99 -2.81 42.18
CA LYS A 15 -14.75 -2.01 43.18
C LYS A 15 -13.92 -1.72 44.43
N SER A 16 -12.92 -2.55 44.73
CA SER A 16 -12.03 -2.37 45.87
C SER A 16 -10.81 -1.49 45.54
N LYS A 17 -10.29 -0.73 46.51
CA LYS A 17 -9.05 0.06 46.34
C LYS A 17 -7.86 -0.81 45.94
N LEU A 18 -7.76 -2.02 46.50
CA LEU A 18 -6.70 -2.97 46.17
C LEU A 18 -6.86 -3.49 44.73
N GLY A 19 -8.07 -3.86 44.32
CA GLY A 19 -8.37 -4.28 42.96
C GLY A 19 -8.08 -3.20 41.92
N MET A 20 -8.43 -1.94 42.19
CA MET A 20 -8.03 -0.82 41.32
C MET A 20 -6.52 -0.67 41.19
N ARG A 21 -5.76 -0.84 42.28
CA ARG A 21 -4.29 -0.75 42.23
C ARG A 21 -3.66 -1.91 41.46
N LEU A 22 -4.21 -3.11 41.58
CA LEU A 22 -3.66 -4.31 40.93
C LEU A 22 -4.12 -4.45 39.48
N PHE A 23 -5.37 -4.09 39.18
CA PHE A 23 -6.03 -4.41 37.91
C PHE A 23 -6.63 -3.20 37.18
N GLY A 24 -6.46 -1.98 37.69
CA GLY A 24 -6.98 -0.77 37.06
C GLY A 24 -6.48 -0.56 35.63
N PHE A 25 -5.24 -0.97 35.32
CA PHE A 25 -4.71 -0.91 33.95
C PHE A 25 -5.51 -1.82 32.99
N ALA A 26 -5.85 -3.04 33.43
CA ALA A 26 -6.62 -3.99 32.64
C ALA A 26 -8.05 -3.48 32.46
N LEU A 27 -8.64 -2.91 33.52
CA LEU A 27 -9.97 -2.29 33.45
C LEU A 27 -10.00 -1.12 32.47
N SER A 28 -8.96 -0.27 32.47
CA SER A 28 -8.81 0.81 31.49
C SER A 28 -8.70 0.28 30.05
N LEU A 29 -7.95 -0.80 29.82
CA LEU A 29 -7.85 -1.42 28.48
C LEU A 29 -9.19 -1.97 28.00
N VAL A 30 -9.92 -2.68 28.86
CA VAL A 30 -11.26 -3.22 28.54
C VAL A 30 -12.26 -2.10 28.30
N SER A 31 -12.20 -1.03 29.09
CA SER A 31 -13.07 0.14 28.95
C SER A 31 -12.78 0.88 27.64
N ALA A 32 -11.51 1.05 27.26
CA ALA A 32 -11.10 1.66 26.00
C ALA A 32 -11.57 0.83 24.80
N GLN A 33 -11.43 -0.50 24.86
CA GLN A 33 -11.91 -1.40 23.82
C GLN A 33 -13.44 -1.37 23.71
N SER A 34 -14.16 -1.36 24.84
CA SER A 34 -15.62 -1.28 24.88
C SER A 34 -16.13 0.02 24.27
N LEU A 35 -15.49 1.15 24.61
CA LEU A 35 -15.78 2.45 24.01
C LEU A 35 -15.51 2.42 22.51
N GLN A 36 -14.35 1.94 22.07
CA GLN A 36 -14.01 1.85 20.65
C GLN A 36 -15.03 1.01 19.86
N GLN A 37 -15.48 -0.13 20.40
CA GLN A 37 -16.49 -0.98 19.77
C GLN A 37 -17.85 -0.29 19.69
N LEU A 38 -18.29 0.36 20.77
CA LEU A 38 -19.52 1.16 20.78
C LEU A 38 -19.47 2.25 19.70
N LEU A 39 -18.40 3.04 19.68
CA LEU A 39 -18.26 4.15 18.72
C LEU A 39 -18.19 3.64 17.28
N ALA A 40 -17.47 2.56 17.01
CA ALA A 40 -17.40 1.96 15.68
C ALA A 40 -18.77 1.49 15.18
N SER A 41 -19.52 0.78 16.03
CA SER A 41 -20.89 0.31 15.74
C SER A 41 -21.84 1.47 15.46
N GLU A 42 -21.89 2.45 16.37
CA GLU A 42 -22.84 3.57 16.27
C GLU A 42 -22.52 4.47 15.06
N VAL A 43 -21.24 4.78 14.81
CA VAL A 43 -20.84 5.56 13.63
C VAL A 43 -21.16 4.79 12.35
N GLN A 44 -20.95 3.48 12.30
CA GLN A 44 -21.32 2.67 11.14
C GLN A 44 -22.84 2.72 10.89
N MET A 45 -23.67 2.64 11.93
CA MET A 45 -25.13 2.78 11.81
C MET A 45 -25.53 4.18 11.29
N LEU A 46 -24.88 5.25 11.75
CA LEU A 46 -25.12 6.60 11.25
C LEU A 46 -24.83 6.70 9.76
N MET A 47 -23.71 6.14 9.31
CA MET A 47 -23.29 6.15 7.90
C MET A 47 -24.15 5.27 6.99
N GLN A 48 -25.09 4.48 7.54
CA GLN A 48 -26.07 3.73 6.76
C GLN A 48 -27.36 4.53 6.49
N LYS A 49 -27.54 5.69 7.12
CA LYS A 49 -28.70 6.56 6.86
C LYS A 49 -28.64 7.12 5.43
N PRO A 50 -29.79 7.29 4.75
CA PRO A 50 -29.82 7.81 3.37
C PRO A 50 -29.47 9.30 3.28
N SER A 51 -29.82 10.08 4.30
CA SER A 51 -29.51 11.51 4.42
C SER A 51 -29.11 11.84 5.84
N LEU A 52 -28.29 12.88 5.99
CA LEU A 52 -27.84 13.38 7.29
C LEU A 52 -27.89 14.90 7.31
N GLU A 53 -28.75 15.46 8.17
CA GLU A 53 -28.88 16.89 8.42
C GLU A 53 -28.07 17.32 9.65
N SER A 54 -27.88 18.63 9.84
CA SER A 54 -27.12 19.15 10.99
C SER A 54 -27.76 18.78 12.32
N ALA A 55 -29.10 18.84 12.40
CA ALA A 55 -29.86 18.45 13.58
C ALA A 55 -29.70 16.96 13.91
N ASP A 56 -29.68 16.08 12.90
CA ASP A 56 -29.46 14.65 13.09
C ASP A 56 -28.09 14.37 13.69
N LEU A 57 -27.05 15.04 13.20
CA LEU A 57 -25.68 14.86 13.67
C LEU A 57 -25.52 15.31 15.12
N GLN A 58 -26.10 16.46 15.48
CA GLN A 58 -26.07 16.97 16.86
C GLN A 58 -26.85 16.07 17.83
N ALA A 59 -28.06 15.65 17.45
CA ALA A 59 -28.87 14.75 18.24
C ALA A 59 -28.17 13.40 18.44
N PHE A 60 -27.57 12.87 17.37
CA PHE A 60 -26.79 11.64 17.42
C PHE A 60 -25.56 11.79 18.32
N GLN A 61 -24.79 12.87 18.20
CA GLN A 61 -23.63 13.12 19.04
C GLN A 61 -24.02 13.17 20.53
N LYS A 62 -25.11 13.87 20.86
CA LYS A 62 -25.62 13.93 22.24
C LYS A 62 -26.00 12.54 22.77
N ALA A 63 -26.78 11.78 22.00
CA ALA A 63 -27.18 10.42 22.37
C ALA A 63 -25.97 9.49 22.52
N LEU A 64 -24.95 9.65 21.66
CA LEU A 64 -23.73 8.86 21.70
C LEU A 64 -22.88 9.18 22.94
N VAL A 65 -22.80 10.46 23.33
CA VAL A 65 -22.16 10.87 24.59
C VAL A 65 -22.90 10.26 25.78
N GLU A 66 -24.23 10.32 25.82
CA GLU A 66 -25.02 9.70 26.91
C GLU A 66 -24.78 8.18 27.00
N LYS A 67 -24.80 7.47 25.86
CA LYS A 67 -24.48 6.03 25.79
C LYS A 67 -23.05 5.73 26.25
N ALA A 68 -22.08 6.54 25.83
CA ALA A 68 -20.68 6.37 26.20
C ALA A 68 -20.48 6.59 27.70
N MET A 69 -21.09 7.63 28.29
CA MET A 69 -21.01 7.93 29.72
C MET A 69 -21.69 6.87 30.59
N ALA A 70 -22.63 6.09 30.03
CA ALA A 70 -23.23 4.94 30.70
C ALA A 70 -22.34 3.67 30.69
N LEU A 71 -21.20 3.68 29.98
CA LEU A 71 -20.29 2.53 29.97
C LEU A 71 -19.60 2.37 31.34
N PRO A 72 -19.61 1.15 31.92
CA PRO A 72 -18.93 0.92 33.18
C PRO A 72 -17.41 1.06 33.00
N GLY A 73 -16.74 1.70 33.96
CA GLY A 73 -15.28 1.87 33.97
C GLY A 73 -14.75 2.99 33.07
N LEU A 74 -15.62 3.80 32.45
CA LEU A 74 -15.17 4.92 31.62
C LEU A 74 -14.33 5.94 32.40
N ASP A 75 -14.63 6.11 33.69
CA ASP A 75 -13.91 6.95 34.65
C ASP A 75 -12.47 6.49 34.91
N THR A 76 -12.14 5.24 34.56
CA THR A 76 -10.78 4.69 34.67
C THR A 76 -9.88 5.07 33.50
N LEU A 77 -10.45 5.61 32.42
CA LEU A 77 -9.68 6.03 31.26
C LEU A 77 -8.87 7.30 31.58
N PRO A 78 -7.59 7.36 31.18
CA PRO A 78 -6.83 8.59 31.25
C PRO A 78 -7.52 9.72 30.48
N GLU A 79 -7.59 10.88 31.10
CA GLU A 79 -8.15 12.09 30.48
C GLU A 79 -7.41 12.40 29.17
N ARG A 80 -6.08 12.40 29.22
CA ARG A 80 -5.21 12.53 28.03
C ARG A 80 -4.73 11.15 27.59
N ARG A 81 -5.08 10.77 26.36
CA ARG A 81 -4.68 9.48 25.78
C ARG A 81 -4.51 9.55 24.25
N ILE A 82 -3.88 8.54 23.70
CA ILE A 82 -3.78 8.33 22.24
C ILE A 82 -4.83 7.30 21.84
N VAL A 83 -5.60 7.60 20.81
CA VAL A 83 -6.66 6.74 20.28
C VAL A 83 -6.46 6.48 18.80
N GLN A 84 -6.82 5.29 18.33
CA GLN A 84 -6.78 4.97 16.90
C GLN A 84 -8.09 5.38 16.23
N VAL A 85 -8.00 6.24 15.22
CA VAL A 85 -9.14 6.71 14.42
C VAL A 85 -8.95 6.31 12.96
N LEU A 86 -10.00 5.80 12.34
CA LEU A 86 -10.01 5.43 10.94
C LEU A 86 -10.48 6.61 10.10
N TYR A 87 -9.71 6.98 9.09
CA TYR A 87 -10.03 8.03 8.15
C TYR A 87 -9.51 7.64 6.78
N ARG A 88 -10.37 7.68 5.75
CA ARG A 88 -9.95 7.34 4.36
C ARG A 88 -9.24 5.97 4.25
N GLY A 89 -9.70 5.00 5.04
CA GLY A 89 -9.13 3.65 5.09
C GLY A 89 -7.83 3.52 5.91
N VAL A 90 -7.28 4.62 6.42
CA VAL A 90 -6.04 4.65 7.19
C VAL A 90 -6.33 4.79 8.68
N LYS A 91 -5.66 3.97 9.51
CA LYS A 91 -5.72 4.06 10.97
C LYS A 91 -4.63 5.00 11.47
N MET A 92 -5.01 6.17 11.95
CA MET A 92 -4.09 7.16 12.52
C MET A 92 -4.19 7.21 14.05
N GLN A 93 -3.13 7.68 14.70
CA GLN A 93 -3.09 7.91 16.14
C GLN A 93 -3.43 9.37 16.46
N LEU A 94 -4.52 9.62 17.19
CA LEU A 94 -4.93 10.95 17.63
C LEU A 94 -4.75 11.12 19.13
N LYS A 95 -4.20 12.26 19.56
CA LYS A 95 -4.21 12.68 20.96
C LYS A 95 -5.57 13.30 21.28
N VAL A 96 -6.21 12.79 22.33
CA VAL A 96 -7.46 13.31 22.88
C VAL A 96 -7.28 13.65 24.34
N SER A 97 -7.97 14.68 24.81
CA SER A 97 -8.02 15.16 26.18
C SER A 97 -9.32 14.83 26.89
N SER A 98 -10.29 14.19 26.21
CA SER A 98 -11.52 13.74 26.84
C SER A 98 -12.22 12.67 25.99
N THR A 99 -13.15 11.94 26.60
CA THR A 99 -14.04 11.02 25.89
C THR A 99 -14.95 11.75 24.91
N THR A 100 -15.46 12.93 25.28
CA THR A 100 -16.30 13.74 24.39
C THR A 100 -15.55 14.14 23.12
N GLU A 101 -14.28 14.52 23.25
CA GLU A 101 -13.43 14.83 22.10
C GLU A 101 -13.14 13.58 21.25
N GLU A 102 -12.88 12.42 21.85
CA GLU A 102 -12.74 11.16 21.09
C GLU A 102 -13.99 10.85 20.25
N ILE A 103 -15.17 11.01 20.85
CA ILE A 103 -16.46 10.81 20.17
C ILE A 103 -16.60 11.76 18.98
N GLU A 104 -16.34 13.05 19.21
CA GLU A 104 -16.39 14.09 18.18
C GLU A 104 -15.45 13.76 17.01
N LEU A 105 -14.19 13.42 17.28
CA LEU A 105 -13.21 13.16 16.21
C LEU A 105 -13.50 11.89 15.43
N ARG A 106 -13.95 10.81 16.07
CA ARG A 106 -14.32 9.58 15.35
C ARG A 106 -15.53 9.80 14.45
N LEU A 107 -16.53 10.52 14.96
CA LEU A 107 -17.71 10.89 14.20
C LEU A 107 -17.34 11.73 12.97
N TRP A 108 -16.57 12.81 13.18
CA TRP A 108 -16.16 13.69 12.09
C TRP A 108 -15.18 13.03 11.12
N ALA A 109 -14.33 12.11 11.57
CA ALA A 109 -13.48 11.35 10.66
C ALA A 109 -14.31 10.51 9.68
N ALA A 110 -15.38 9.86 10.15
CA ALA A 110 -16.28 9.11 9.28
C ALA A 110 -17.05 10.03 8.31
N VAL A 111 -17.63 11.12 8.82
CA VAL A 111 -18.38 12.10 8.01
C VAL A 111 -17.49 12.71 6.93
N LYS A 112 -16.30 13.21 7.30
CA LYS A 112 -15.34 13.81 6.36
C LYS A 112 -14.81 12.78 5.38
N SER A 113 -14.45 11.58 5.83
CA SER A 113 -14.00 10.50 4.94
C SER A 113 -15.02 10.22 3.85
N HIS A 114 -16.30 10.08 4.22
CA HIS A 114 -17.40 9.89 3.28
C HIS A 114 -17.62 11.10 2.37
N ALA A 115 -17.57 12.32 2.92
CA ALA A 115 -17.73 13.54 2.14
C ALA A 115 -16.66 13.68 1.04
N VAL A 116 -15.41 13.32 1.33
CA VAL A 116 -14.33 13.33 0.32
C VAL A 116 -14.51 12.21 -0.70
N VAL A 117 -14.91 11.00 -0.28
CA VAL A 117 -15.15 9.87 -1.21
C VAL A 117 -16.28 10.21 -2.19
N THR A 118 -17.36 10.81 -1.69
CA THR A 118 -18.52 11.23 -2.48
C THR A 118 -18.35 12.59 -3.17
N LYS A 119 -17.14 13.17 -3.11
CA LYS A 119 -16.79 14.47 -3.71
C LYS A 119 -17.66 15.67 -3.25
N GLN A 120 -18.33 15.54 -2.10
CA GLN A 120 -19.05 16.64 -1.43
C GLN A 120 -18.09 17.58 -0.68
N LEU A 121 -16.89 17.09 -0.36
CA LEU A 121 -15.78 17.84 0.21
C LEU A 121 -14.54 17.67 -0.70
N GLN A 122 -13.85 18.77 -0.98
CA GLN A 122 -12.63 18.74 -1.79
C GLN A 122 -11.53 17.96 -1.04
N ALA A 123 -10.79 17.11 -1.75
CA ALA A 123 -9.60 16.46 -1.21
C ALA A 123 -8.53 17.50 -0.80
N LEU A 124 -7.81 17.22 0.27
CA LEU A 124 -6.71 18.05 0.74
C LEU A 124 -5.41 17.63 0.02
N PHE A 125 -4.79 18.53 -0.74
CA PHE A 125 -3.56 18.24 -1.50
C PHE A 125 -3.65 16.97 -2.40
N CYS A 126 -2.89 15.92 -2.10
CA CYS A 126 -2.89 14.61 -2.75
C CYS A 126 -3.61 13.52 -1.93
N GLU A 127 -4.53 13.91 -1.02
CA GLU A 127 -5.26 12.98 -0.15
C GLU A 127 -5.94 11.83 -0.88
N ASP A 128 -6.42 12.03 -2.11
CA ASP A 128 -7.02 10.95 -2.90
C ASP A 128 -5.98 9.86 -3.28
N ASP A 129 -4.73 10.24 -3.54
CA ASP A 129 -3.64 9.30 -3.86
C ASP A 129 -3.09 8.59 -2.61
N LEU A 130 -3.19 9.26 -1.45
CA LEU A 130 -2.73 8.74 -0.16
C LEU A 130 -3.75 7.84 0.52
N ALA A 131 -5.04 8.02 0.26
CA ALA A 131 -6.09 7.19 0.83
C ALA A 131 -5.93 5.74 0.39
N ALA A 132 -6.13 4.77 1.29
CA ALA A 132 -6.28 3.38 0.86
C ALA A 132 -7.58 3.24 0.07
N ASP A 133 -7.65 2.25 -0.83
CA ASP A 133 -8.92 1.80 -1.42
C ASP A 133 -9.82 1.28 -0.29
N GLY A 134 -10.52 2.20 0.36
CA GLY A 134 -11.46 1.91 1.42
C GLY A 134 -12.66 1.16 0.85
N PRO A 135 -13.42 0.44 1.69
CA PRO A 135 -14.68 -0.14 1.26
C PRO A 135 -15.53 0.96 0.62
N ALA A 136 -15.89 0.75 -0.65
CA ALA A 136 -16.77 1.68 -1.35
C ALA A 136 -18.03 1.88 -0.50
N PRO A 137 -18.46 3.14 -0.27
CA PRO A 137 -19.66 3.39 0.51
C PRO A 137 -20.83 2.64 -0.14
N SER A 138 -21.36 1.63 0.57
CA SER A 138 -22.38 0.72 0.03
C SER A 138 -23.71 1.42 -0.23
N LYS A 139 -23.92 2.59 0.38
CA LYS A 139 -25.03 3.51 0.12
C LYS A 139 -24.51 4.94 0.20
N VAL A 140 -24.86 5.78 -0.78
CA VAL A 140 -24.47 7.19 -0.79
C VAL A 140 -25.35 7.95 0.19
N THR A 141 -24.88 8.15 1.42
CA THR A 141 -25.51 9.10 2.36
C THR A 141 -25.36 10.51 1.81
N LYS A 142 -26.49 11.20 1.57
CA LYS A 142 -26.51 12.61 1.21
C LYS A 142 -26.23 13.44 2.47
N LEU A 143 -25.15 14.20 2.48
CA LEU A 143 -24.81 15.09 3.59
C LEU A 143 -25.37 16.49 3.31
N ALA A 144 -26.00 17.11 4.30
CA ALA A 144 -26.40 18.51 4.18
C ALA A 144 -25.16 19.42 4.03
N ALA A 145 -25.21 20.35 3.08
CA ALA A 145 -24.05 21.18 2.72
C ALA A 145 -23.58 22.07 3.88
N GLU A 146 -24.50 22.46 4.76
CA GLU A 146 -24.23 23.26 5.97
C GLU A 146 -23.28 22.57 6.96
N ILE A 147 -23.33 21.24 7.07
CA ILE A 147 -22.47 20.47 7.98
C ILE A 147 -21.00 20.62 7.59
N LEU A 148 -20.74 20.73 6.28
CA LEU A 148 -19.39 20.71 5.72
C LEU A 148 -18.80 22.11 5.54
N VAL A 149 -19.52 23.19 5.89
CA VAL A 149 -19.05 24.57 5.67
C VAL A 149 -17.70 24.83 6.35
N PRO A 150 -17.52 24.55 7.66
CA PRO A 150 -16.24 24.80 8.33
C PRO A 150 -15.09 24.00 7.70
N SER A 151 -15.32 22.72 7.43
CA SER A 151 -14.32 21.85 6.80
C SER A 151 -13.97 22.27 5.38
N ARG A 152 -14.94 22.77 4.60
CA ARG A 152 -14.70 23.29 3.25
C ARG A 152 -13.83 24.54 3.30
N GLU A 153 -14.11 25.45 4.22
CA GLU A 153 -13.34 26.69 4.39
C GLU A 153 -11.90 26.43 4.86
N ALA A 154 -11.74 25.56 5.86
CA ALA A 154 -10.42 25.18 6.38
C ALA A 154 -9.57 24.49 5.29
N ARG A 155 -10.16 23.56 4.52
CA ARG A 155 -9.46 22.91 3.40
C ARG A 155 -9.13 23.87 2.27
N ARG A 156 -10.03 24.81 1.95
CA ARG A 156 -9.76 25.85 0.96
C ARG A 156 -8.54 26.68 1.38
N LEU A 157 -8.50 27.11 2.63
CA LEU A 157 -7.38 27.86 3.19
C LEU A 157 -6.07 27.07 3.15
N ALA A 158 -6.11 25.79 3.55
CA ALA A 158 -4.94 24.91 3.53
C ALA A 158 -4.42 24.70 2.10
N ASN A 159 -5.31 24.35 1.15
CA ASN A 159 -4.97 24.16 -0.26
C ASN A 159 -4.39 25.45 -0.89
N SER A 160 -4.96 26.62 -0.59
CA SER A 160 -4.45 27.91 -1.11
C SER A 160 -3.16 28.38 -0.44
N SER A 161 -2.76 27.77 0.67
CA SER A 161 -1.54 28.15 1.41
C SER A 161 -0.29 27.43 0.89
N LEU A 162 -0.44 26.45 0.01
CA LEU A 162 0.68 25.76 -0.61
C LEU A 162 1.29 26.66 -1.70
N PRO A 163 2.58 27.03 -1.62
CA PRO A 163 3.21 27.87 -2.62
C PRO A 163 3.11 27.28 -4.03
N GLU A 164 2.84 28.13 -5.03
CA GLU A 164 2.87 27.69 -6.42
C GLU A 164 4.27 27.16 -6.75
N GLY A 165 4.34 25.93 -7.26
CA GLY A 165 5.60 25.28 -7.60
C GLY A 165 6.37 24.66 -6.44
N SER A 166 5.93 24.80 -5.17
CA SER A 166 6.46 23.92 -4.12
C SER A 166 6.05 22.49 -4.44
N GLY A 167 7.00 21.56 -4.39
CA GLY A 167 6.70 20.14 -4.56
C GLY A 167 5.62 19.71 -3.58
N LYS A 168 4.77 18.76 -3.98
CA LYS A 168 3.84 18.08 -3.06
C LYS A 168 4.59 17.07 -2.18
N ASP A 169 5.74 17.44 -1.65
CA ASP A 169 6.48 16.57 -0.74
C ASP A 169 5.80 16.58 0.64
N GLY A 170 5.82 15.43 1.29
CA GLY A 170 5.10 15.22 2.54
C GLY A 170 5.58 16.11 3.68
N GLU A 171 6.89 16.35 3.79
CA GLU A 171 7.46 17.17 4.86
C GLU A 171 7.06 18.65 4.71
N THR A 172 7.12 19.21 3.50
CA THR A 172 6.66 20.59 3.25
C THR A 172 5.17 20.75 3.59
N ILE A 173 4.33 19.79 3.21
CA ILE A 173 2.90 19.81 3.53
C ILE A 173 2.69 19.70 5.05
N LYS A 174 3.39 18.79 5.72
CA LYS A 174 3.31 18.61 7.17
C LYS A 174 3.74 19.88 7.92
N ASP A 175 4.84 20.50 7.54
CA ASP A 175 5.34 21.74 8.15
C ASP A 175 4.38 22.90 7.92
N LEU A 176 3.80 23.02 6.71
CA LEU A 176 2.77 24.01 6.41
C LEU A 176 1.56 23.85 7.33
N LEU A 177 1.07 22.61 7.50
CA LEU A 177 -0.09 22.32 8.34
C LEU A 177 0.18 22.62 9.82
N VAL A 178 1.37 22.27 10.33
CA VAL A 178 1.78 22.65 11.70
C VAL A 178 1.83 24.16 11.87
N LYS A 179 2.42 24.89 10.91
CA LYS A 179 2.50 26.36 10.95
C LYS A 179 1.12 27.03 10.92
N LYS A 180 0.13 26.40 10.28
CA LYS A 180 -1.23 26.93 10.12
C LYS A 180 -2.24 26.31 11.08
N GLU A 181 -1.81 25.44 12.00
CA GLU A 181 -2.68 24.68 12.89
C GLU A 181 -3.70 25.56 13.61
N ALA A 182 -3.26 26.63 14.27
CA ALA A 182 -4.13 27.54 15.01
C ALA A 182 -5.20 28.22 14.14
N ALA A 183 -4.87 28.56 12.88
CA ALA A 183 -5.81 29.19 11.96
C ALA A 183 -6.79 28.17 11.35
N LEU A 184 -6.34 26.95 11.10
CA LEU A 184 -7.18 25.89 10.54
C LEU A 184 -8.14 25.34 11.59
N THR A 185 -7.67 25.16 12.83
CA THR A 185 -8.48 24.67 13.96
C THR A 185 -9.45 25.71 14.50
N SER A 186 -9.21 27.00 14.30
CA SER A 186 -10.19 28.05 14.63
C SER A 186 -11.38 28.09 13.66
N ILE A 187 -11.16 27.70 12.40
CA ILE A 187 -12.22 27.55 11.39
C ILE A 187 -12.94 26.22 11.59
N ASP A 188 -12.20 25.11 11.64
CA ASP A 188 -12.73 23.77 11.86
C ASP A 188 -11.98 23.10 13.01
N ARG A 189 -12.62 23.02 14.18
CA ARG A 189 -12.06 22.39 15.39
C ARG A 189 -11.60 20.94 15.15
N THR A 190 -12.18 20.25 14.18
CA THR A 190 -11.87 18.86 13.85
C THR A 190 -10.82 18.71 12.75
N PHE A 191 -10.23 19.82 12.27
CA PHE A 191 -9.20 19.81 11.21
C PHE A 191 -7.93 19.04 11.58
N LYS A 192 -7.71 18.80 12.89
CA LYS A 192 -6.62 17.95 13.35
C LYS A 192 -6.69 16.51 12.83
N ILE A 193 -7.85 16.04 12.36
CA ILE A 193 -7.98 14.74 11.69
C ILE A 193 -7.16 14.74 10.40
N GLU A 194 -7.36 15.74 9.55
CA GLU A 194 -6.61 15.90 8.31
C GLU A 194 -5.12 16.16 8.55
N GLN A 195 -4.78 16.98 9.55
CA GLN A 195 -3.38 17.24 9.93
C GLN A 195 -2.67 15.94 10.33
N MET A 196 -3.31 15.12 11.16
CA MET A 196 -2.74 13.88 11.64
C MET A 196 -2.72 12.79 10.56
N PHE A 197 -3.71 12.76 9.67
CA PHE A 197 -3.65 11.91 8.48
C PHE A 197 -2.42 12.22 7.63
N MET A 198 -2.20 13.49 7.29
CA MET A 198 -1.04 13.90 6.51
C MET A 198 0.26 13.59 7.25
N ALA A 199 0.35 13.89 8.54
CA ALA A 199 1.54 13.57 9.34
C ALA A 199 1.84 12.06 9.39
N ASP A 200 0.81 11.22 9.51
CA ASP A 200 0.96 9.76 9.52
C ASP A 200 1.37 9.20 8.15
N MET A 201 0.89 9.80 7.05
CA MET A 201 1.31 9.48 5.68
C MET A 201 2.75 9.89 5.35
N VAL A 202 3.31 10.87 6.05
CA VAL A 202 4.76 11.14 6.00
C VAL A 202 5.55 10.08 6.78
N GLY A 203 4.99 9.62 7.90
CA GLY A 203 5.63 8.68 8.82
C GLY A 203 5.37 7.20 8.51
N VAL A 204 5.12 6.44 9.57
CA VAL A 204 5.01 4.97 9.52
C VAL A 204 3.79 4.52 8.73
N GLY A 205 2.65 5.21 8.86
CA GLY A 205 1.42 4.85 8.15
C GLY A 205 1.61 4.89 6.63
N GLY A 206 2.28 5.93 6.12
CA GLY A 206 2.60 6.04 4.70
C GLY A 206 3.58 4.98 4.24
N ALA A 207 4.63 4.72 5.04
CA ALA A 207 5.59 3.67 4.74
C ALA A 207 4.93 2.29 4.62
N THR A 208 4.09 1.92 5.59
CA THR A 208 3.32 0.66 5.55
C THR A 208 2.42 0.61 4.32
N ARG A 209 1.68 1.69 4.03
CA ARG A 209 0.77 1.73 2.88
C ARG A 209 1.51 1.61 1.54
N LEU A 210 2.67 2.27 1.39
CA LEU A 210 3.50 2.20 0.20
C LEU A 210 4.08 0.79 0.02
N GLN A 211 4.52 0.16 1.10
CA GLN A 211 4.99 -1.22 1.12
C GLN A 211 3.88 -2.20 0.74
N ASP A 212 2.69 -2.06 1.32
CA ASP A 212 1.54 -2.90 1.00
C ASP A 212 1.12 -2.76 -0.47
N ALA A 213 1.12 -1.54 -1.01
CA ALA A 213 0.87 -1.29 -2.44
C ALA A 213 1.91 -1.98 -3.33
N PHE A 214 3.19 -1.98 -2.93
CA PHE A 214 4.22 -2.72 -3.65
C PHE A 214 4.05 -4.24 -3.53
N LEU A 215 3.62 -4.76 -2.38
CA LEU A 215 3.37 -6.21 -2.25
C LEU A 215 2.18 -6.66 -3.09
N GLN A 216 1.16 -5.82 -3.28
CA GLN A 216 0.00 -6.13 -4.14
C GLN A 216 0.34 -6.22 -5.63
N ILE A 217 1.39 -5.54 -6.10
CA ILE A 217 1.83 -5.65 -7.49
C ILE A 217 2.58 -6.95 -7.77
N LEU A 218 3.15 -7.61 -6.75
CA LEU A 218 3.88 -8.87 -6.91
C LEU A 218 2.97 -10.03 -7.39
N PRO A 219 3.55 -11.08 -7.98
CA PRO A 219 2.82 -12.30 -8.29
C PRO A 219 2.43 -13.04 -7.01
N SER A 220 1.34 -13.81 -7.08
CA SER A 220 0.98 -14.80 -6.07
C SER A 220 0.89 -16.19 -6.71
N LYS A 221 0.61 -17.22 -5.92
CA LYS A 221 0.35 -18.57 -6.44
C LYS A 221 -0.80 -18.56 -7.45
N GLU A 222 -1.88 -17.87 -7.12
CA GLU A 222 -3.12 -17.76 -7.91
C GLU A 222 -3.04 -16.73 -9.04
N ASN A 223 -2.19 -15.70 -8.89
CA ASN A 223 -2.07 -14.61 -9.85
C ASN A 223 -0.65 -14.54 -10.42
N ALA A 224 -0.43 -15.21 -11.55
CA ALA A 224 0.84 -15.19 -12.26
C ALA A 224 1.05 -13.85 -12.99
N LYS A 225 2.23 -13.26 -12.85
CA LYS A 225 2.64 -12.04 -13.53
C LYS A 225 4.07 -12.20 -14.06
N SER A 226 4.41 -11.57 -15.17
CA SER A 226 5.79 -11.53 -15.67
C SER A 226 6.61 -10.48 -14.91
N LEU A 227 7.93 -10.60 -14.94
CA LEU A 227 8.83 -9.65 -14.28
C LEU A 227 8.67 -8.23 -14.86
N GLU A 228 8.50 -8.11 -16.18
CA GLU A 228 8.37 -6.84 -16.90
C GLU A 228 7.09 -6.11 -16.48
N LEU A 229 5.97 -6.84 -16.39
CA LEU A 229 4.69 -6.27 -15.97
C LEU A 229 4.76 -5.77 -14.52
N VAL A 230 5.43 -6.50 -13.64
CA VAL A 230 5.61 -6.08 -12.25
C VAL A 230 6.56 -4.88 -12.15
N LEU A 231 7.65 -4.84 -12.93
CA LEU A 231 8.55 -3.68 -12.98
C LEU A 231 7.84 -2.42 -13.51
N GLN A 232 6.97 -2.57 -14.53
CA GLN A 232 6.16 -1.46 -15.04
C GLN A 232 5.19 -0.94 -13.96
N ALA A 233 4.54 -1.83 -13.21
CA ALA A 233 3.67 -1.47 -12.10
C ALA A 233 4.46 -0.78 -10.96
N ALA A 234 5.65 -1.30 -10.62
CA ALA A 234 6.56 -0.69 -9.64
C ALA A 234 6.99 0.72 -10.05
N SER A 235 7.34 0.92 -11.33
CA SER A 235 7.69 2.23 -11.88
C SER A 235 6.52 3.22 -11.80
N SER A 236 5.31 2.73 -12.06
CA SER A 236 4.08 3.53 -11.94
C SER A 236 3.81 3.93 -10.48
N LEU A 237 4.02 3.01 -9.53
CA LEU A 237 3.93 3.30 -8.10
C LEU A 237 4.98 4.34 -7.68
N MET A 238 6.23 4.22 -8.15
CA MET A 238 7.30 5.18 -7.86
C MET A 238 7.04 6.57 -8.46
N ALA A 239 6.25 6.67 -9.52
CA ALA A 239 5.81 7.93 -10.11
C ALA A 239 4.62 8.58 -9.37
N SER A 240 3.91 7.83 -8.53
CA SER A 240 2.71 8.27 -7.82
C SER A 240 2.98 9.36 -6.76
N ASP A 241 1.93 10.11 -6.41
CA ASP A 241 2.00 11.08 -5.32
C ASP A 241 2.20 10.38 -3.95
N LEU A 242 1.72 9.13 -3.77
CA LEU A 242 2.01 8.32 -2.58
C LEU A 242 3.51 8.13 -2.36
N PHE A 243 4.23 7.67 -3.38
CA PHE A 243 5.67 7.45 -3.27
C PHE A 243 6.40 8.75 -2.92
N LYS A 244 6.05 9.85 -3.59
CA LYS A 244 6.67 11.17 -3.37
C LYS A 244 6.39 11.73 -1.98
N PHE A 245 5.22 11.43 -1.41
CA PHE A 245 4.78 11.94 -0.12
C PHE A 245 5.39 11.20 1.07
N CYS A 246 5.62 9.89 0.94
CA CYS A 246 6.22 9.08 2.01
C CYS A 246 7.66 9.47 2.35
N SER A 247 8.15 9.04 3.52
CA SER A 247 9.53 9.27 3.96
C SER A 247 10.58 8.75 2.96
N LYS A 248 11.76 9.36 2.96
CA LYS A 248 12.89 8.93 2.12
C LYS A 248 13.34 7.49 2.38
N GLU A 249 13.23 7.04 3.63
CA GLU A 249 13.52 5.67 4.01
C GLU A 249 12.55 4.68 3.34
N ALA A 250 11.25 4.97 3.36
CA ALA A 250 10.25 4.17 2.68
C ALA A 250 10.50 4.16 1.16
N GLN A 251 10.77 5.33 0.56
CA GLN A 251 11.12 5.46 -0.86
C GLN A 251 12.33 4.58 -1.22
N ALA A 252 13.40 4.61 -0.42
CA ALA A 252 14.60 3.82 -0.64
C ALA A 252 14.32 2.30 -0.58
N SER A 253 13.44 1.85 0.32
CA SER A 253 13.07 0.43 0.41
C SER A 253 12.35 -0.07 -0.85
N ILE A 254 11.46 0.75 -1.44
CA ILE A 254 10.80 0.44 -2.70
C ILE A 254 11.78 0.48 -3.88
N GLN A 255 12.69 1.45 -3.90
CA GLN A 255 13.75 1.53 -4.92
C GLN A 255 14.62 0.28 -4.92
N ALA A 256 15.08 -0.16 -3.74
CA ALA A 256 15.86 -1.39 -3.61
C ALA A 256 15.11 -2.64 -4.12
N ALA A 257 13.81 -2.73 -3.82
CA ALA A 257 12.96 -3.81 -4.35
C ALA A 257 12.81 -3.75 -5.88
N SER A 258 12.64 -2.56 -6.45
CA SER A 258 12.55 -2.35 -7.90
C SER A 258 13.88 -2.60 -8.62
N GLU A 259 15.01 -2.25 -8.01
CA GLU A 259 16.35 -2.54 -8.53
C GLU A 259 16.60 -4.04 -8.59
N ASN A 260 16.15 -4.80 -7.57
CA ASN A 260 16.20 -6.26 -7.61
C ASN A 260 15.34 -6.83 -8.76
N LEU A 261 14.13 -6.33 -8.98
CA LEU A 261 13.31 -6.73 -10.14
C LEU A 261 14.04 -6.47 -11.46
N SER A 262 14.64 -5.28 -11.61
CA SER A 262 15.42 -4.96 -12.81
C SER A 262 16.65 -5.85 -12.95
N GLY A 263 17.31 -6.21 -11.84
CA GLY A 263 18.42 -7.16 -11.83
C GLY A 263 17.99 -8.54 -12.31
N MET A 264 16.84 -9.01 -11.83
CA MET A 264 16.29 -10.31 -12.24
C MET A 264 15.95 -10.37 -13.72
N ILE A 265 15.43 -9.28 -14.31
CA ILE A 265 15.21 -9.19 -15.77
C ILE A 265 16.53 -9.25 -16.55
N GLN A 266 17.64 -8.80 -15.95
CA GLN A 266 18.99 -8.91 -16.50
C GLN A 266 19.67 -10.25 -16.19
N GLY A 267 18.94 -11.25 -15.68
CA GLY A 267 19.47 -12.56 -15.31
C GLY A 267 20.26 -12.58 -14.00
N LYS A 268 20.23 -11.52 -13.19
CA LYS A 268 20.92 -11.46 -11.90
C LYS A 268 20.05 -12.04 -10.79
N PRO A 269 20.58 -12.95 -9.94
CA PRO A 269 19.84 -13.46 -8.79
C PRO A 269 19.36 -12.36 -7.84
N CYS A 270 18.28 -12.64 -7.10
CA CYS A 270 17.81 -11.76 -6.04
C CYS A 270 18.91 -11.58 -4.97
N SER A 271 19.26 -10.32 -4.67
CA SER A 271 20.34 -10.00 -3.73
C SER A 271 19.86 -9.71 -2.30
N ILE A 272 18.55 -9.86 -2.04
CA ILE A 272 17.95 -9.60 -0.72
C ILE A 272 18.41 -10.65 0.29
N GLN A 273 19.15 -10.20 1.30
CA GLN A 273 19.71 -11.04 2.37
C GLN A 273 18.66 -11.40 3.44
N GLU A 274 18.93 -12.42 4.24
CA GLU A 274 18.01 -12.91 5.30
C GLU A 274 17.88 -11.94 6.49
N ASP A 275 18.87 -11.07 6.70
CA ASP A 275 18.90 -10.02 7.72
C ASP A 275 18.30 -8.69 7.24
N SER A 276 17.73 -8.66 6.03
CA SER A 276 17.07 -7.48 5.47
C SER A 276 15.81 -7.08 6.24
N SER A 277 15.28 -5.89 5.95
CA SER A 277 14.01 -5.43 6.54
C SER A 277 12.86 -6.41 6.30
N SER A 278 11.91 -6.46 7.23
CA SER A 278 10.73 -7.33 7.13
C SER A 278 9.93 -7.15 5.83
N PHE A 279 9.92 -5.93 5.28
CA PHE A 279 9.34 -5.65 3.98
C PHE A 279 10.11 -6.33 2.84
N LEU A 280 11.43 -6.17 2.77
CA LEU A 280 12.24 -6.77 1.70
C LEU A 280 12.20 -8.30 1.75
N LEU A 281 12.12 -8.89 2.95
CA LEU A 281 11.91 -10.34 3.09
C LEU A 281 10.58 -10.78 2.47
N LYS A 282 9.48 -10.06 2.71
CA LYS A 282 8.18 -10.32 2.03
C LYS A 282 8.28 -10.13 0.52
N VAL A 283 9.07 -9.17 0.04
CA VAL A 283 9.34 -9.00 -1.40
C VAL A 283 10.07 -10.23 -1.97
N ARG A 284 11.10 -10.71 -1.28
CA ARG A 284 11.85 -11.93 -1.65
C ARG A 284 10.94 -13.16 -1.66
N GLU A 285 10.04 -13.28 -0.70
CA GLU A 285 8.98 -14.29 -0.69
C GLU A 285 8.06 -14.15 -1.90
N GLY A 286 7.65 -12.93 -2.26
CA GLY A 286 6.84 -12.68 -3.46
C GLY A 286 7.56 -13.06 -4.77
N PHE A 287 8.87 -12.80 -4.86
CA PHE A 287 9.67 -13.11 -6.06
C PHE A 287 9.72 -14.61 -6.37
N GLN A 288 9.54 -15.49 -5.39
CA GLN A 288 9.53 -16.92 -5.64
C GLN A 288 8.43 -17.34 -6.63
N PHE A 289 7.31 -16.61 -6.68
CA PHE A 289 6.17 -16.93 -7.54
C PHE A 289 6.42 -16.64 -9.03
N PHE A 290 7.55 -16.00 -9.38
CA PHE A 290 8.04 -15.94 -10.76
C PHE A 290 8.63 -17.27 -11.23
N CYS A 291 9.15 -18.10 -10.31
CA CYS A 291 9.66 -19.43 -10.67
C CYS A 291 8.50 -20.40 -10.85
N ARG A 292 8.19 -20.73 -12.10
CA ARG A 292 7.09 -21.64 -12.48
C ARG A 292 7.59 -22.75 -13.39
N HIS A 293 7.04 -23.95 -13.18
CA HIS A 293 7.39 -25.13 -13.96
C HIS A 293 6.15 -25.99 -14.20
N ALA A 294 5.76 -26.12 -15.47
CA ALA A 294 4.64 -26.94 -15.88
C ALA A 294 5.15 -28.22 -16.58
N GLU A 295 4.70 -29.38 -16.10
CA GLU A 295 4.94 -30.68 -16.74
C GLU A 295 3.64 -31.17 -17.39
N LYS A 296 3.71 -31.75 -18.58
CA LYS A 296 2.52 -32.24 -19.29
C LYS A 296 1.75 -33.24 -18.44
N GLY A 297 0.50 -32.93 -18.14
CA GLY A 297 -0.40 -33.80 -17.36
C GLY A 297 -0.21 -33.73 -15.83
N LYS A 298 0.58 -32.78 -15.32
CA LYS A 298 0.74 -32.52 -13.88
C LYS A 298 0.36 -31.09 -13.53
N PRO A 299 -0.03 -30.82 -12.27
CA PRO A 299 -0.21 -29.44 -11.81
C PRO A 299 1.07 -28.64 -11.94
N GLU A 300 0.94 -27.35 -12.23
CA GLU A 300 2.07 -26.42 -12.26
C GLU A 300 2.72 -26.33 -10.87
N LYS A 301 4.04 -26.47 -10.83
CA LYS A 301 4.85 -26.22 -9.64
C LYS A 301 5.24 -24.74 -9.62
N VAL A 302 5.31 -24.16 -8.42
CA VAL A 302 5.65 -22.75 -8.22
C VAL A 302 6.67 -22.61 -7.08
N GLY A 303 7.52 -21.59 -7.13
CA GLY A 303 8.49 -21.31 -6.07
C GLY A 303 9.58 -22.37 -5.97
N SER A 304 9.94 -22.75 -4.74
CA SER A 304 11.00 -23.75 -4.50
C SER A 304 10.74 -25.08 -5.20
N GLU A 305 9.49 -25.55 -5.29
CA GLU A 305 9.17 -26.79 -6.00
C GLU A 305 9.47 -26.70 -7.50
N ALA A 306 9.22 -25.54 -8.10
CA ALA A 306 9.54 -25.28 -9.50
C ALA A 306 11.05 -25.20 -9.72
N ALA A 307 11.78 -24.50 -8.83
CA ALA A 307 13.23 -24.38 -8.90
C ALA A 307 13.91 -25.75 -8.82
N VAL A 308 13.52 -26.57 -7.83
CA VAL A 308 14.03 -27.95 -7.66
C VAL A 308 13.67 -28.82 -8.87
N ALA A 309 12.46 -28.71 -9.41
CA ALA A 309 12.06 -29.48 -10.58
C ALA A 309 12.86 -29.11 -11.84
N LYS A 310 13.10 -27.81 -12.07
CA LYS A 310 13.96 -27.34 -13.16
C LYS A 310 15.40 -27.80 -12.96
N PHE A 311 15.96 -27.65 -11.76
CA PHE A 311 17.31 -28.09 -11.43
C PHE A 311 17.51 -29.59 -11.67
N ARG A 312 16.59 -30.44 -11.20
CA ARG A 312 16.65 -31.89 -11.46
C ARG A 312 16.56 -32.23 -12.94
N GLY A 313 15.79 -31.45 -13.71
CA GLY A 313 15.74 -31.57 -15.17
C GLY A 313 17.08 -31.28 -15.83
N ILE A 314 17.84 -30.32 -15.30
CA ILE A 314 19.22 -30.01 -15.74
C ILE A 314 20.18 -31.12 -15.31
N GLN A 315 20.10 -31.56 -14.04
CA GLN A 315 20.99 -32.59 -13.48
C GLN A 315 20.89 -33.95 -14.19
N ALA A 316 19.73 -34.25 -14.78
CA ALA A 316 19.51 -35.47 -15.55
C ALA A 316 20.15 -35.45 -16.95
N LYS A 317 20.62 -34.28 -17.43
CA LYS A 317 21.25 -34.12 -18.73
C LYS A 317 22.77 -34.23 -18.63
N ASP A 318 23.39 -34.59 -19.74
CA ASP A 318 24.85 -34.49 -19.86
C ASP A 318 25.26 -33.02 -19.93
N VAL A 319 26.34 -32.64 -19.24
CA VAL A 319 26.80 -31.25 -19.13
C VAL A 319 27.08 -30.62 -20.49
N GLN A 320 27.48 -31.42 -21.50
CA GLN A 320 27.76 -30.92 -22.85
C GLN A 320 26.48 -30.57 -23.62
N THR A 321 25.31 -30.99 -23.14
CA THR A 321 24.01 -30.77 -23.80
C THR A 321 23.17 -29.66 -23.16
N ILE A 322 23.58 -29.17 -21.97
CA ILE A 322 22.90 -28.09 -21.28
C ILE A 322 23.19 -26.78 -22.01
N THR A 323 22.15 -25.96 -22.20
CA THR A 323 22.28 -24.62 -22.78
C THR A 323 22.21 -23.55 -21.70
N PHE A 324 22.75 -22.36 -21.97
CA PHE A 324 22.64 -21.23 -21.03
C PHE A 324 21.19 -20.83 -20.79
N ASP A 325 20.34 -20.85 -21.82
CA ASP A 325 18.91 -20.54 -21.71
C ASP A 325 18.17 -21.49 -20.74
N GLU A 326 18.65 -22.73 -20.60
CA GLU A 326 18.11 -23.67 -19.62
C GLU A 326 18.64 -23.45 -18.21
N LEU A 327 19.90 -23.00 -18.09
CA LEU A 327 20.60 -22.80 -16.82
C LEU A 327 20.21 -21.47 -16.15
N GLU A 328 20.05 -20.41 -16.93
CA GLU A 328 19.77 -19.05 -16.47
C GLU A 328 18.53 -18.97 -15.54
N PRO A 329 17.36 -19.57 -15.88
CA PRO A 329 16.21 -19.57 -14.98
C PRO A 329 16.49 -20.27 -13.64
N VAL A 330 17.38 -21.26 -13.61
CA VAL A 330 17.70 -21.98 -12.36
C VAL A 330 18.69 -21.19 -11.52
N GLN A 331 19.68 -20.54 -12.15
CA GLN A 331 20.60 -19.62 -11.47
C GLN A 331 19.87 -18.41 -10.86
N LEU A 332 18.94 -17.83 -11.60
CA LEU A 332 18.12 -16.70 -11.16
C LEU A 332 17.39 -16.99 -9.83
N PHE A 333 16.93 -18.24 -9.67
CA PHE A 333 16.20 -18.72 -8.49
C PHE A 333 17.01 -19.66 -7.60
N ALA A 334 18.35 -19.64 -7.69
CA ALA A 334 19.22 -20.53 -6.92
C ALA A 334 19.00 -20.42 -5.41
N TYR A 335 18.65 -19.23 -4.91
CA TYR A 335 18.34 -18.99 -3.49
C TYR A 335 17.13 -19.77 -2.96
N LEU A 336 16.31 -20.36 -3.85
CA LEU A 336 15.19 -21.23 -3.49
C LEU A 336 15.58 -22.71 -3.38
N LEU A 337 16.78 -23.08 -3.86
CA LEU A 337 17.29 -24.43 -3.81
C LEU A 337 17.86 -24.74 -2.42
N PRO A 338 17.83 -26.02 -1.97
CA PRO A 338 18.59 -26.45 -0.81
C PRO A 338 20.11 -26.19 -0.99
N PRO A 339 20.87 -25.96 0.11
CA PRO A 339 22.30 -25.62 0.02
C PRO A 339 23.15 -26.61 -0.79
N LYS A 340 22.81 -27.90 -0.73
CA LYS A 340 23.48 -28.93 -1.54
C LYS A 340 23.23 -28.74 -3.03
N GLU A 341 21.97 -28.51 -3.42
CA GLU A 341 21.60 -28.30 -4.83
C GLU A 341 22.15 -26.97 -5.37
N GLN A 342 22.34 -25.95 -4.51
CA GLN A 342 23.06 -24.73 -4.88
C GLN A 342 24.52 -25.01 -5.23
N SER A 343 25.24 -25.74 -4.37
CA SER A 343 26.63 -26.13 -4.63
C SER A 343 26.76 -26.97 -5.92
N ASP A 344 25.83 -27.90 -6.15
CA ASP A 344 25.81 -28.72 -7.35
C ASP A 344 25.56 -27.87 -8.62
N LEU A 345 24.70 -26.84 -8.52
CA LEU A 345 24.45 -25.88 -9.60
C LEU A 345 25.68 -25.03 -9.93
N ASP A 346 26.42 -24.58 -8.92
CA ASP A 346 27.66 -23.84 -9.08
C ASP A 346 28.73 -24.69 -9.80
N ASP A 347 28.85 -25.97 -9.45
CA ASP A 347 29.74 -26.93 -10.11
C ASP A 347 29.38 -27.15 -11.57
N ILE A 348 28.08 -27.29 -11.90
CA ILE A 348 27.60 -27.42 -13.28
C ILE A 348 27.93 -26.15 -14.08
N THR A 349 27.69 -24.98 -13.48
CA THR A 349 27.97 -23.68 -14.08
C THR A 349 29.46 -23.53 -14.38
N ALA A 350 30.34 -23.84 -13.42
CA ALA A 350 31.79 -23.78 -13.59
C ALA A 350 32.29 -24.72 -14.69
N LYS A 351 31.74 -25.94 -14.78
CA LYS A 351 32.06 -26.88 -15.85
C LYS A 351 31.63 -26.38 -17.22
N MET A 352 30.44 -25.79 -17.35
CA MET A 352 29.97 -25.20 -18.61
C MET A 352 30.88 -24.05 -19.06
N VAL A 353 31.28 -23.16 -18.14
CA VAL A 353 32.21 -22.06 -18.45
C VAL A 353 33.56 -22.60 -18.92
N GLY A 354 34.14 -23.59 -18.24
CA GLY A 354 35.40 -24.21 -18.65
C GLY A 354 35.34 -24.91 -20.02
N LEU A 355 34.18 -25.46 -20.40
CA LEU A 355 33.98 -26.05 -21.73
C LEU A 355 33.95 -25.01 -22.86
N LEU A 356 33.52 -23.78 -22.56
CA LEU A 356 33.54 -22.67 -23.52
C LEU A 356 34.96 -22.15 -23.71
N ASP A 357 35.71 -21.97 -22.62
CA ASP A 357 37.10 -21.51 -22.66
C ASP A 357 38.03 -22.49 -23.38
N SER A 358 37.72 -23.79 -23.31
CA SER A 358 38.46 -24.85 -24.01
C SER A 358 38.05 -25.04 -25.48
N GLY A 359 37.05 -24.28 -25.98
CA GLY A 359 36.57 -24.40 -27.36
C GLY A 359 35.85 -25.72 -27.68
N ALA A 360 35.51 -26.51 -26.66
CA ALA A 360 34.89 -27.84 -26.82
C ALA A 360 33.39 -27.75 -27.13
N VAL A 361 32.74 -26.61 -26.85
CA VAL A 361 31.34 -26.35 -27.25
C VAL A 361 31.31 -25.83 -28.69
N GLY A 362 31.58 -26.74 -29.64
CA GLY A 362 31.45 -26.47 -31.06
C GLY A 362 29.99 -26.26 -31.46
N GLY A 363 29.67 -25.03 -31.89
CA GLY A 363 28.35 -24.65 -32.40
C GLY A 363 27.86 -25.58 -33.51
N LYS A 364 27.00 -26.54 -33.15
CA LYS A 364 26.29 -27.42 -34.11
C LYS A 364 24.94 -26.85 -34.57
N GLY A 365 24.62 -25.59 -34.24
CA GLY A 365 23.32 -24.96 -34.54
C GLY A 365 23.23 -24.11 -35.81
N ALA A 366 24.33 -23.81 -36.52
CA ALA A 366 24.34 -22.75 -37.53
C ALA A 366 24.21 -23.18 -39.01
N LYS A 367 23.67 -24.37 -39.34
CA LYS A 367 23.61 -24.84 -40.75
C LYS A 367 22.23 -24.96 -41.42
N ASP A 368 21.12 -24.72 -40.73
CA ASP A 368 19.77 -24.80 -41.36
C ASP A 368 18.93 -23.52 -41.19
N ALA A 369 19.46 -22.38 -41.66
CA ALA A 369 18.65 -21.18 -41.91
C ALA A 369 18.92 -20.66 -43.33
N LYS A 370 18.47 -21.42 -44.33
CA LYS A 370 18.50 -21.02 -45.74
C LYS A 370 17.28 -20.14 -46.05
N ALA A 371 17.55 -18.85 -46.16
CA ALA A 371 16.90 -17.85 -47.02
C ALA A 371 15.36 -17.80 -47.10
N LYS A 372 14.77 -16.82 -46.40
CA LYS A 372 13.59 -16.10 -46.90
C LYS A 372 13.77 -14.59 -46.69
N LYS A 373 14.17 -13.89 -47.75
CA LYS A 373 14.28 -12.42 -47.80
C LYS A 373 12.90 -11.78 -47.55
N PRO A 374 12.77 -10.81 -46.65
CA PRO A 374 11.66 -9.87 -46.68
C PRO A 374 11.91 -8.79 -47.75
N PRO A 375 10.86 -8.27 -48.41
CA PRO A 375 10.97 -7.24 -49.42
C PRO A 375 11.30 -5.88 -48.81
N VAL A 376 12.20 -5.16 -49.48
CA VAL A 376 12.59 -3.77 -49.22
C VAL A 376 11.42 -2.83 -49.53
N PRO A 377 10.99 -1.94 -48.63
CA PRO A 377 10.11 -0.84 -48.99
C PRO A 377 10.92 0.29 -49.65
N LYS A 378 10.43 0.74 -50.81
CA LYS A 378 10.97 1.87 -51.57
C LYS A 378 10.86 3.17 -50.78
N ALA A 379 11.96 3.91 -50.72
CA ALA A 379 11.95 5.33 -50.41
C ALA A 379 11.41 6.13 -51.60
N SER A 380 10.44 7.01 -51.35
CA SER A 380 10.13 8.14 -52.23
C SER A 380 10.17 9.40 -51.39
N GLY A 381 11.11 10.30 -51.71
CA GLY A 381 11.23 11.60 -51.10
C GLY A 381 10.34 12.66 -51.74
N ALA A 382 10.13 13.71 -50.94
CA ALA A 382 9.90 15.12 -51.27
C ALA A 382 8.55 15.54 -51.88
N THR A 383 7.79 16.39 -51.18
CA THR A 383 7.93 17.86 -51.28
C THR A 383 7.03 18.61 -50.27
N ALA A 384 7.44 19.84 -49.97
CA ALA A 384 6.97 20.74 -48.92
C ALA A 384 5.70 21.54 -49.27
N SER A 385 4.96 22.04 -48.27
CA SER A 385 4.83 23.50 -48.01
C SER A 385 3.82 23.88 -46.91
N LYS A 386 4.24 24.89 -46.12
CA LYS A 386 3.51 26.01 -45.47
C LYS A 386 2.37 25.79 -44.45
N ALA A 387 2.73 26.17 -43.21
CA ALA A 387 2.12 27.21 -42.33
C ALA A 387 0.60 27.25 -42.09
N SER A 388 0.19 27.08 -40.82
CA SER A 388 -0.34 28.17 -39.97
C SER A 388 -0.81 27.68 -38.60
N SER A 389 -0.63 28.53 -37.60
CA SER A 389 -1.20 28.56 -36.23
C SER A 389 -2.61 28.00 -36.02
N SER A 390 -2.84 27.29 -34.90
CA SER A 390 -3.73 27.70 -33.78
C SER A 390 -4.11 26.52 -32.87
N THR A 391 -3.81 26.67 -31.58
CA THR A 391 -4.64 26.44 -30.36
C THR A 391 -5.56 25.22 -30.19
N ALA A 392 -5.48 24.66 -28.96
CA ALA A 392 -6.41 23.74 -28.25
C ALA A 392 -6.47 22.30 -28.80
N GLY A 393 -6.39 21.22 -28.04
CA GLY A 393 -6.66 21.01 -26.61
C GLY A 393 -7.51 19.74 -26.53
N ALA A 394 -6.90 18.56 -26.38
CA ALA A 394 -7.52 17.29 -25.98
C ALA A 394 -6.45 16.20 -25.95
N GLY A 395 -6.33 15.46 -24.84
CA GLY A 395 -5.47 14.29 -24.78
C GLY A 395 -5.21 13.81 -23.36
N SER A 396 -6.18 13.08 -22.78
CA SER A 396 -5.93 12.13 -21.69
C SER A 396 -7.15 11.21 -21.53
N THR A 397 -7.22 10.16 -22.35
CA THR A 397 -8.22 9.08 -22.22
C THR A 397 -7.58 7.69 -22.25
N ASP A 398 -6.25 7.57 -22.14
CA ASP A 398 -5.55 6.28 -22.27
C ASP A 398 -4.89 5.77 -20.98
N ILE A 399 -5.06 6.46 -19.85
CA ILE A 399 -4.52 6.00 -18.55
C ILE A 399 -5.62 5.31 -17.71
N ASP A 400 -6.89 5.71 -17.85
CA ASP A 400 -8.00 5.13 -17.07
C ASP A 400 -8.37 3.70 -17.50
N ALA A 401 -8.02 3.29 -18.73
CA ALA A 401 -8.28 1.93 -19.22
C ALA A 401 -7.35 0.87 -18.59
N ALA A 402 -6.13 1.25 -18.17
CA ALA A 402 -5.20 0.32 -17.54
C ALA A 402 -5.54 0.03 -16.06
N LEU A 403 -6.22 0.95 -15.38
CA LEU A 403 -6.66 0.80 -13.97
C LEU A 403 -7.97 0.02 -13.82
N ALA A 404 -8.76 -0.11 -14.88
CA ALA A 404 -10.02 -0.87 -14.85
C ALA A 404 -9.84 -2.39 -14.98
N MET A 405 -8.66 -2.88 -15.38
CA MET A 405 -8.36 -4.32 -15.49
C MET A 405 -7.93 -4.97 -14.17
N PHE A 406 -7.87 -4.22 -13.07
CA PHE A 406 -7.48 -4.70 -11.73
C PHE A 406 -8.63 -4.69 -10.71
N LYS A 407 -9.87 -4.54 -11.16
CA LYS A 407 -11.09 -4.85 -10.39
C LYS A 407 -11.67 -6.17 -10.86
#